data_AF-A0A6N7QNZ2-F1
#
_entry.id   AF-A0A6N7QNZ2-F1
#
_cell.length_a   1.000
_cell.length_b   1.000
_cell.length_c   1.000
_cell.angle_alpha   90.00
_cell.angle_beta   90.00
_cell.angle_gamma   90.00
#
_symmetry.space_group_name_H-M   'P 1'
#
loop_
_entity.id
_entity.type
_entity.pdbx_description
1 polymer ?
#
loop_
_entity_poly.entity_id
_entity_poly.type
_entity_poly.pdbx_seq_one_letter_code
_entity_poly.pdbx_strand_id
1 'polypeptide(L)' 'MAAQPDMLREPACTFALPVVTEPITVSMLWHPRLEHDAAHRWLRGLFLSEFRSRVPLR' A
#
# COMPACT_ATOMS: atom_id res chain seq x y z
N MET A 1 -17.89 -18.47 -5.61
CA MET A 1 -16.85 -18.27 -4.59
C MET A 1 -15.77 -19.32 -4.79
N ALA A 2 -14.84 -19.08 -5.71
CA ALA A 2 -13.60 -19.85 -5.78
C ALA A 2 -12.54 -18.97 -5.12
N ALA A 3 -12.14 -19.30 -3.89
CA ALA A 3 -10.88 -18.82 -3.38
C ALA A 3 -9.81 -19.47 -4.26
N GLN A 4 -9.12 -18.69 -5.09
CA GLN A 4 -7.94 -19.17 -5.79
C GLN A 4 -6.93 -19.63 -4.74
N PRO A 5 -6.35 -20.83 -4.87
CA PRO A 5 -5.33 -21.29 -3.95
C PRO A 5 -4.14 -20.34 -4.03
N ASP A 6 -3.64 -19.95 -2.85
CA ASP A 6 -2.42 -19.17 -2.66
C ASP A 6 -1.27 -19.89 -3.38
N MET A 7 -0.96 -19.45 -4.60
CA MET A 7 0.10 -20.02 -5.42
C MET A 7 1.45 -19.64 -4.80
N LEU A 8 1.87 -20.45 -3.82
CA LEU A 8 3.23 -20.80 -3.44
C LEU A 8 4.22 -19.62 -3.35
N ARG A 9 4.02 -18.72 -2.38
CA ARG A 9 5.17 -18.00 -1.81
C ARG A 9 5.79 -18.90 -0.74
N GLU A 10 6.96 -19.47 -1.02
CA GLU A 10 7.80 -19.99 0.05
C GLU A 10 8.05 -18.87 1.08
N PRO A 11 8.10 -19.19 2.39
CA PRO A 11 8.35 -18.18 3.40
C PRO A 11 9.72 -17.53 3.16
N ALA A 12 9.71 -16.29 2.67
CA ALA A 12 10.92 -15.53 2.43
C ALA A 12 11.55 -15.10 3.76
N CYS A 13 12.82 -15.43 3.98
CA CYS A 13 13.59 -14.90 5.10
C CYS A 13 13.95 -13.42 4.84
N THR A 14 13.82 -12.58 5.86
CA THR A 14 14.26 -11.17 5.82
C THR A 14 15.65 -11.03 6.44
N PHE A 15 16.44 -10.09 5.96
CA PHE A 15 17.77 -9.78 6.47
C PHE A 15 18.02 -8.27 6.38
N ALA A 16 18.96 -7.77 7.18
CA ALA A 16 19.35 -6.36 7.12
C ALA A 16 20.10 -6.06 5.82
N LEU A 17 19.77 -4.93 5.18
CA LEU A 17 20.49 -4.52 3.96
C LEU A 17 21.98 -4.25 4.29
N PRO A 18 22.91 -4.62 3.40
CA PRO A 18 24.35 -4.45 3.64
C PRO A 18 24.81 -2.99 3.57
N VAL A 19 23.90 -2.08 3.23
CA VAL A 19 24.10 -0.63 3.15
C VAL A 19 22.88 0.07 3.73
N VAL A 20 23.08 1.27 4.27
CA VAL A 20 21.96 2.13 4.68
C VAL A 20 21.28 2.64 3.41
N THR A 21 19.97 2.41 3.31
CA THR A 21 19.15 2.89 2.21
C THR A 21 18.20 3.97 2.70
N GLU A 22 18.00 4.98 1.86
CA GLU A 22 16.98 6.00 2.12
C GLU A 22 15.57 5.39 2.13
N PRO A 23 14.63 5.96 2.89
CA PRO A 23 13.23 5.55 2.87
C PRO A 23 12.61 5.69 1.47
N ILE A 24 11.77 4.74 1.09
CA ILE A 24 11.00 4.82 -0.15
C ILE A 24 9.71 5.61 0.12
N THR A 25 9.50 6.68 -0.64
CA THR A 25 8.25 7.44 -0.58
C THR A 25 7.17 6.72 -1.39
N VAL A 26 6.10 6.30 -0.72
CA VAL A 26 4.91 5.71 -1.36
C VAL A 26 3.84 6.79 -1.47
N SER A 27 3.42 7.10 -2.70
CA SER A 27 2.42 8.11 -2.99
C SER A 27 1.21 7.51 -3.69
N MET A 28 0.02 8.07 -3.42
CA MET A 28 -1.19 7.81 -4.20
C MET A 28 -1.36 8.95 -5.20
N LEU A 29 -1.46 8.60 -6.48
CA LEU A 29 -1.59 9.55 -7.59
C LEU A 29 -2.90 9.29 -8.33
N TRP A 30 -3.56 10.34 -8.78
CA TRP A 30 -4.76 10.26 -9.58
C TRP A 30 -4.84 11.47 -10.51
N HIS A 31 -5.61 11.35 -11.59
CA HIS A 31 -5.79 12.43 -12.54
C HIS A 31 -6.76 13.50 -12.00
N PRO A 32 -6.52 14.82 -12.20
CA PRO A 32 -7.40 15.90 -11.71
C PRO A 32 -8.89 15.76 -12.08
N ARG A 33 -9.16 15.11 -13.22
CA ARG A 33 -10.53 14.77 -13.66
C ARG A 33 -11.33 13.98 -12.62
N LEU A 34 -10.66 13.23 -11.75
CA LEU A 34 -11.28 12.33 -10.77
C LEU A 34 -11.31 12.93 -9.36
N GLU A 35 -10.88 14.18 -9.19
CA GLU A 35 -10.80 14.82 -7.87
C GLU A 35 -12.15 14.85 -7.15
N HIS A 36 -13.20 15.17 -7.90
CA HIS A 36 -14.56 15.31 -7.39
C HIS A 36 -15.40 14.04 -7.52
N ASP A 37 -14.85 12.97 -8.08
CA ASP A 37 -15.56 11.70 -8.18
C ASP A 37 -15.74 11.06 -6.79
N ALA A 38 -16.99 10.70 -6.47
CA ALA A 38 -17.35 10.21 -5.14
C ALA A 38 -16.68 8.87 -4.81
N ALA A 39 -16.60 7.96 -5.77
CA ALA A 39 -15.98 6.65 -5.57
C ALA A 39 -14.47 6.79 -5.36
N HIS A 40 -13.79 7.63 -6.16
CA HIS A 40 -12.36 7.90 -6.00
C HIS A 40 -12.05 8.57 -4.65
N ARG A 41 -12.88 9.53 -4.22
CA ARG A 41 -12.71 10.15 -2.89
C ARG A 41 -12.86 9.15 -1.76
N TRP A 42 -13.89 8.30 -1.81
CA TRP A 42 -14.10 7.25 -0.81
C TRP A 42 -12.92 6.28 -0.75
N LEU A 43 -12.48 5.77 -1.91
CA LEU A 43 -11.39 4.79 -1.98
C LEU A 43 -10.07 5.37 -1.44
N ARG A 44 -9.73 6.61 -1.83
CA ARG A 44 -8.55 7.30 -1.30
C ARG A 44 -8.60 7.43 0.22
N GLY A 45 -9.76 7.81 0.76
CA GLY A 45 -9.97 7.91 2.21
C GLY A 45 -9.80 6.56 2.93
N LEU A 46 -10.36 5.49 2.37
CA LEU A 46 -10.24 4.14 2.93
C LEU A 46 -8.78 3.67 2.97
N PHE A 47 -8.05 3.80 1.86
CA PHE A 47 -6.64 3.44 1.79
C PHE A 47 -5.81 4.24 2.79
N LEU A 48 -5.99 5.55 2.86
CA LEU A 48 -5.25 6.40 3.80
C LEU A 48 -5.54 6.02 5.26
N SER A 49 -6.77 5.66 5.59
CA SER A 49 -7.15 5.19 6.93
C SER A 49 -6.42 3.90 7.30
N GLU A 50 -6.42 2.90 6.42
CA GLU A 50 -5.77 1.60 6.67
C GLU A 50 -4.24 1.71 6.76
N PHE A 51 -3.62 2.51 5.89
CA PHE A 51 -2.16 2.68 5.92
C PHE A 51 -1.71 3.41 7.18
N ARG A 52 -2.46 4.43 7.62
CA ARG A 52 -2.16 5.17 8.87
C ARG A 52 -2.34 4.31 10.12
N SER A 53 -3.27 3.35 10.12
CA SER A 53 -3.48 2.48 11.28
C SER A 53 -2.41 1.40 11.41
N ARG A 54 -1.82 0.96 10.28
CA ARG A 54 -0.87 -0.17 10.23
C ARG A 54 0.59 0.24 10.15
N VAL A 55 0.89 1.43 9.66
CA VAL A 55 2.26 1.94 9.52
C VAL A 55 2.43 3.11 10.50
N PRO A 56 3.07 2.91 11.66
CA PRO A 56 3.47 4.04 12.49
C PRO A 56 4.43 4.90 11.68
N LEU A 57 4.06 6.17 11.45
CA LEU A 57 4.99 7.18 10.96
C LEU A 57 6.11 7.27 12.02
N ARG A 58 7.31 6.84 11.66
CA ARG A 58 8.51 7.10 12.46
C ARG A 58 8.87 8.57 12.40
#